data_AF-A0A6L5JZB9-F1
#
_entry.id   AF-A0A6L5JZB9-F1
#
_cell.length_a   1.000
_cell.length_b   1.000
_cell.length_c   1.000
_cell.angle_alpha   90.00
_cell.angle_beta   90.00
_cell.angle_gamma   90.00
#
_symmetry.space_group_name_H-M   'P 1'
#
loop_
_entity.id
_entity.type
_entity.pdbx_description
1 polymer ?
#
loop_
_entity_poly.entity_id
_entity_poly.type
_entity_poly.pdbx_seq_one_letter_code
_entity_poly.pdbx_strand_id
1 'polypeptide(L)'
;MTTVEVSIRDKIGAARRGESKYHDDILAYLRHFKRLVLRGGGNFGREFAGSLLALNLDRDALVFWDVRAEALGEIHGIPVAQPFSQDYDRDGTLIINCIPNGSLSGSVGEADFSARGYSHYLSGMALFEALLCSMSRETGFDASVCLNTTFCNWCSCKRLISLLQNDCAPAANSPARAPLTLGVASFVLNQKCTLQCTHCGQYINHYRSEERINFPLARVTTDIDRMFSAVDAIGYVSLIGGEPFLHPQLTDIVDHILHKPNFGVIGITTNGICEMSEATLQRLKNGKTRIIFSDYTGALDEKQRRLFALNVQKVAAAGIHHTVGQPLWSTPEPLLPRALPDDAVRALKQSCHSTDTCKTIQNGVYYPCTTTAGIGSHHLADLATDWVRIDETHSADELRQRIQALDAAPWFESCRRCGSDSVLLRQPGEQGVGQRYIHIGQR
;
A
#
# COMPACT_ATOMS: atom_id res chain seq x y z
N MET A 1 -5.16 43.98 5.75
CA MET A 1 -4.62 42.67 5.33
C MET A 1 -5.64 41.62 5.73
N THR A 2 -6.51 41.23 4.81
CA THR A 2 -7.45 40.12 5.01
C THR A 2 -6.64 38.84 5.13
N THR A 3 -6.60 38.27 6.33
CA THR A 3 -6.09 36.92 6.56
C THR A 3 -6.88 35.97 5.67
N VAL A 4 -6.25 35.43 4.62
CA VAL A 4 -6.84 34.38 3.80
C VAL A 4 -7.11 33.20 4.72
N GLU A 5 -8.38 32.90 4.95
CA GLU A 5 -8.78 31.79 5.81
C GLU A 5 -8.32 30.48 5.16
N VAL A 6 -7.42 29.76 5.84
CA VAL A 6 -6.87 28.50 5.33
C VAL A 6 -7.97 27.45 5.33
N SER A 7 -8.24 26.83 4.18
CA SER A 7 -9.31 25.85 4.05
C SER A 7 -9.09 24.64 4.97
N ILE A 8 -10.17 23.97 5.39
CA ILE A 8 -10.05 22.74 6.21
C ILE A 8 -9.22 21.65 5.50
N ARG A 9 -9.29 21.57 4.17
CA ARG A 9 -8.51 20.61 3.38
C ARG A 9 -7.01 20.90 3.46
N ASP A 10 -6.62 22.17 3.47
CA ASP A 10 -5.22 22.58 3.61
C ASP A 10 -4.70 22.32 5.03
N LYS A 11 -5.53 22.61 6.05
CA LYS A 11 -5.22 22.29 7.46
C LYS A 11 -5.01 20.80 7.67
N ILE A 12 -5.92 19.95 7.17
CA ILE A 12 -5.76 18.49 7.16
C ILE A 12 -4.49 18.11 6.40
N GLY A 13 -4.25 18.70 5.22
CA GLY A 13 -3.06 18.43 4.42
C GLY A 13 -1.74 18.68 5.17
N ALA A 14 -1.67 19.76 5.95
CA ALA A 14 -0.52 20.08 6.79
C ALA A 14 -0.41 19.15 8.01
N ALA A 15 -1.51 18.90 8.71
CA ALA A 15 -1.54 17.96 9.85
C ALA A 15 -1.13 16.54 9.44
N ARG A 16 -1.53 16.09 8.25
CA ARG A 16 -1.07 14.82 7.65
C ARG A 16 0.43 14.76 7.41
N ARG A 17 1.14 15.89 7.38
CA ARG A 17 2.61 15.98 7.30
C ARG A 17 3.26 16.21 8.66
N GLY A 18 2.52 15.97 9.73
CA GLY A 18 2.97 16.06 11.12
C GLY A 18 2.90 17.46 11.74
N GLU A 19 2.24 18.44 11.11
CA GLU A 19 2.03 19.78 11.71
C GLU A 19 0.86 19.77 12.70
N SER A 20 1.16 19.62 13.99
CA SER A 20 0.15 19.40 15.04
C SER A 20 -0.75 20.61 15.35
N LYS A 21 -0.34 21.83 14.94
CA LYS A 21 -1.02 23.10 15.25
C LYS A 21 -2.46 23.22 14.75
N TYR A 22 -2.89 22.37 13.81
CA TYR A 22 -4.24 22.38 13.25
C TYR A 22 -5.18 21.34 13.87
N HIS A 23 -4.76 20.58 14.88
CA HIS A 23 -5.59 19.53 15.47
C HIS A 23 -6.92 20.07 16.01
N ASP A 24 -6.88 21.15 16.78
CA ASP A 24 -8.09 21.75 17.38
C ASP A 24 -9.05 22.29 16.31
N ASP A 25 -8.52 22.91 15.26
CA ASP A 25 -9.32 23.39 14.12
C ASP A 25 -10.05 22.23 13.42
N ILE A 26 -9.36 21.11 13.22
CA ILE A 26 -9.95 19.93 12.57
C ILE A 26 -11.02 19.31 13.47
N LEU A 27 -10.78 19.21 14.78
CA LEU A 27 -11.78 18.71 15.73
C LEU A 27 -13.00 19.62 15.81
N ALA A 28 -12.81 20.94 15.82
CA ALA A 28 -13.89 21.92 15.79
C ALA A 28 -14.72 21.76 14.51
N TYR A 29 -14.08 21.55 13.36
CA TYR A 29 -14.77 21.29 12.10
C TYR A 29 -15.62 20.01 12.16
N LEU A 30 -15.10 18.91 12.71
CA LEU A 30 -15.88 17.68 12.86
C LEU A 30 -17.10 17.87 13.78
N ARG A 31 -16.93 18.61 14.88
CA ARG A 31 -18.00 18.90 15.86
C ARG A 31 -19.08 19.86 15.34
N HIS A 32 -18.82 20.58 14.25
CA HIS A 32 -19.81 21.47 13.64
C HIS A 32 -20.99 20.69 13.01
N PHE A 33 -20.76 19.46 12.55
CA PHE A 33 -21.77 18.66 11.88
C PHE A 33 -22.70 17.98 12.89
N LYS A 34 -24.01 18.03 12.61
CA LYS A 34 -25.03 17.30 13.39
C LYS A 34 -24.89 15.78 13.20
N ARG A 35 -24.36 15.36 12.05
CA ARG A 35 -24.19 13.95 11.69
C ARG A 35 -22.83 13.72 11.04
N LEU A 36 -22.13 12.72 11.54
CA LEU A 36 -20.88 12.20 11.02
C LEU A 36 -21.12 10.77 10.54
N VAL A 37 -21.16 10.59 9.24
CA VAL A 37 -21.35 9.27 8.62
C VAL A 37 -19.99 8.61 8.40
N LEU A 38 -19.76 7.49 9.07
CA LEU A 38 -18.59 6.65 8.88
C LEU A 38 -18.89 5.59 7.82
N ARG A 39 -18.39 5.78 6.59
CA ARG A 39 -18.60 4.85 5.49
C ARG A 39 -17.64 3.66 5.59
N GLY A 40 -18.18 2.49 5.90
CA GLY A 40 -17.46 1.22 6.01
C GLY A 40 -17.14 0.83 7.46
N GLY A 41 -17.82 -0.19 7.96
CA GLY A 41 -17.63 -0.79 9.29
C GLY A 41 -16.59 -1.92 9.34
N GLY A 42 -15.60 -1.89 8.44
CA GLY A 42 -14.46 -2.81 8.45
C GLY A 42 -13.48 -2.51 9.58
N ASN A 43 -12.32 -3.19 9.57
CA ASN A 43 -11.29 -3.03 10.62
C ASN A 43 -10.88 -1.57 10.84
N PHE A 44 -10.56 -0.83 9.76
CA PHE A 44 -10.21 0.59 9.88
C PHE A 44 -11.37 1.43 10.44
N GLY A 45 -12.59 1.27 9.93
CA GLY A 45 -13.74 2.06 10.39
C GLY A 45 -14.07 1.84 11.86
N ARG A 46 -13.95 0.60 12.35
CA ARG A 46 -14.12 0.25 13.76
C ARG A 46 -13.09 0.97 14.65
N GLU A 47 -11.80 0.76 14.38
CA GLU A 47 -10.72 1.37 15.16
C GLU A 47 -10.74 2.91 15.08
N PHE A 48 -11.03 3.45 13.90
CA PHE A 48 -11.18 4.89 13.68
C PHE A 48 -12.33 5.47 14.51
N ALA A 49 -13.50 4.83 14.55
CA ALA A 49 -14.62 5.27 15.37
C ALA A 49 -14.31 5.23 16.87
N GLY A 50 -13.68 4.16 17.35
CA GLY A 50 -13.21 4.08 18.73
C GLY A 50 -12.27 5.24 19.09
N SER A 51 -11.38 5.60 18.16
CA SER A 51 -10.46 6.73 18.32
C SER A 51 -11.17 8.09 18.33
N LEU A 52 -12.19 8.28 17.48
CA LEU A 52 -13.01 9.50 17.50
C LEU A 52 -13.78 9.67 18.82
N LEU A 53 -14.32 8.58 19.36
CA LEU A 53 -14.98 8.60 20.68
C LEU A 53 -13.99 8.95 21.79
N ALA A 54 -12.75 8.45 21.74
CA ALA A 54 -11.70 8.82 22.69
C ALA A 54 -11.30 10.31 22.61
N LEU A 55 -11.55 10.96 21.46
CA LEU A 55 -11.38 12.41 21.28
C LEU A 55 -12.63 13.22 21.67
N ASN A 56 -13.58 12.61 22.38
CA ASN A 56 -14.82 13.21 22.84
C ASN A 56 -15.69 13.77 21.69
N LEU A 57 -15.74 13.06 20.55
CA LEU A 57 -16.82 13.29 19.58
C LEU A 57 -18.10 12.63 20.08
N ASP A 58 -19.21 13.33 19.92
CA ASP A 58 -20.52 12.86 20.36
C ASP A 58 -20.90 11.56 19.62
N ARG A 59 -21.21 10.51 20.40
CA ARG A 59 -21.64 9.22 19.86
C ARG A 59 -22.93 9.36 19.08
N ASP A 60 -23.85 10.19 19.54
CA ASP A 60 -25.18 10.33 18.94
C ASP A 60 -25.13 11.02 17.56
N ALA A 61 -24.06 11.79 17.33
CA ALA A 61 -23.73 12.37 16.04
C ALA A 61 -23.11 11.34 15.07
N LEU A 62 -22.63 10.18 15.52
CA LEU A 62 -22.01 9.18 14.66
C LEU A 62 -23.03 8.18 14.11
N VAL A 63 -22.83 7.72 12.88
CA VAL A 63 -23.54 6.58 12.29
C VAL A 63 -22.63 5.87 11.31
N PHE A 64 -22.68 4.54 11.24
CA PHE A 64 -22.01 3.81 10.19
C PHE A 64 -22.92 3.61 8.98
N TRP A 65 -22.36 3.79 7.79
CA TRP A 65 -22.96 3.30 6.54
C TRP A 65 -22.15 2.12 6.01
N ASP A 66 -22.76 0.95 6.02
CA ASP A 66 -22.17 -0.29 5.49
C ASP A 66 -23.25 -1.15 4.85
N VAL A 67 -22.95 -1.72 3.68
CA VAL A 67 -23.88 -2.62 2.96
C VAL A 67 -24.18 -3.90 3.73
N ARG A 68 -23.37 -4.21 4.75
CA ARG A 68 -23.56 -5.35 5.67
C ARG A 68 -24.26 -4.93 6.96
N ALA A 69 -25.03 -3.83 6.95
CA ALA A 69 -25.65 -3.27 8.15
C ALA A 69 -26.41 -4.31 9.00
N GLU A 70 -27.21 -5.17 8.37
CA GLU A 70 -27.96 -6.24 9.05
C GLU A 70 -27.05 -7.20 9.83
N ALA A 71 -25.91 -7.58 9.24
CA ALA A 71 -24.95 -8.48 9.88
C ALA A 71 -24.10 -7.79 10.96
N LEU A 72 -23.88 -6.48 10.84
CA LEU A 72 -23.03 -5.73 11.75
C LEU A 72 -23.79 -5.18 12.96
N GLY A 73 -25.04 -4.74 12.80
CA GLY A 73 -25.90 -4.19 13.85
C GLY A 73 -25.39 -2.85 14.42
N GLU A 74 -24.41 -2.92 15.32
CA GLU A 74 -23.78 -1.77 15.96
C GLU A 74 -22.26 -1.98 16.11
N ILE A 75 -21.50 -0.89 16.12
CA ILE A 75 -20.06 -0.90 16.33
C ILE A 75 -19.72 0.14 17.39
N HIS A 76 -19.15 -0.28 18.52
CA HIS A 76 -18.90 0.60 19.68
C HIS A 76 -20.16 1.34 20.18
N GLY A 77 -21.34 0.72 20.04
CA GLY A 77 -22.64 1.34 20.36
C GLY A 77 -23.08 2.41 19.36
N ILE A 78 -22.42 2.52 18.21
CA ILE A 78 -22.82 3.38 17.09
C ILE A 78 -23.66 2.52 16.13
N PRO A 79 -24.86 2.97 15.74
CA PRO A 79 -25.72 2.21 14.84
C PRO A 79 -25.09 2.04 13.46
N VAL A 80 -25.27 0.86 12.86
CA VAL A 80 -24.91 0.58 11.46
C VAL A 80 -26.19 0.56 10.62
N ALA A 81 -26.24 1.44 9.62
CA ALA A 81 -27.35 1.55 8.69
C ALA A 81 -26.90 1.23 7.26
N GLN A 82 -27.86 0.78 6.44
CA GLN A 82 -27.65 0.69 5.00
C GLN A 82 -27.40 2.11 4.45
N PRO A 83 -26.45 2.28 3.51
CA PRO A 83 -26.23 3.58 2.88
C PRO A 83 -27.55 4.14 2.31
N PHE A 84 -27.83 5.41 2.60
CA PHE A 84 -29.05 6.12 2.17
C PHE A 84 -30.38 5.55 2.67
N SER A 85 -30.38 4.68 3.69
CA SER A 85 -31.64 4.18 4.27
C SER A 85 -32.36 5.20 5.15
N GLN A 86 -31.69 6.28 5.54
CA GLN A 86 -32.23 7.40 6.29
C GLN A 86 -31.94 8.69 5.53
N ASP A 87 -32.92 9.59 5.49
CA ASP A 87 -32.74 10.92 4.89
C ASP A 87 -32.16 11.86 5.96
N TYR A 88 -30.85 12.10 5.87
CA TYR A 88 -30.17 13.06 6.73
C TYR A 88 -30.10 14.45 6.08
N ASP A 89 -30.10 15.49 6.91
CA ASP A 89 -29.82 16.87 6.53
C ASP A 89 -28.46 16.96 5.82
N ARG A 90 -28.47 17.27 4.53
CA ARG A 90 -27.31 17.18 3.64
C ARG A 90 -26.20 18.16 4.01
N ASP A 91 -26.58 19.38 4.41
CA ASP A 91 -25.64 20.43 4.83
C ASP A 91 -25.12 20.17 6.25
N GLY A 92 -25.95 19.57 7.11
CA GLY A 92 -25.58 19.17 8.47
C GLY A 92 -24.84 17.82 8.58
N THR A 93 -24.54 17.16 7.46
CA THR A 93 -23.92 15.83 7.43
C THR A 93 -22.56 15.84 6.75
N LEU A 94 -21.55 15.32 7.45
CA LEU A 94 -20.23 15.04 6.89
C LEU A 94 -20.06 13.54 6.67
N ILE A 95 -19.68 13.16 5.45
CA ILE A 95 -19.31 11.80 5.09
C ILE A 95 -17.81 11.61 5.30
N ILE A 96 -17.42 10.61 6.10
CA ILE A 96 -16.04 10.21 6.32
C ILE A 96 -15.83 8.82 5.72
N ASN A 97 -14.96 8.71 4.71
CA ASN A 97 -14.68 7.45 4.05
C ASN A 97 -13.69 6.59 4.84
N CYS A 98 -14.20 5.54 5.49
CA CYS A 98 -13.42 4.58 6.27
C CYS A 98 -13.06 3.31 5.48
N ILE A 99 -13.07 3.37 4.15
CA ILE A 99 -12.61 2.30 3.26
C ILE A 99 -11.30 2.78 2.61
N PRO A 100 -10.13 2.44 3.19
CA PRO A 100 -8.85 2.97 2.72
C PRO A 100 -8.41 2.36 1.38
N ASN A 101 -8.80 1.11 1.11
CA ASN A 101 -8.41 0.34 -0.08
C ASN A 101 -9.66 -0.19 -0.78
N GLY A 102 -9.94 0.22 -2.03
CA GLY A 102 -11.04 -0.33 -2.83
C GLY A 102 -11.31 0.46 -4.12
N SER A 103 -12.00 -0.13 -5.10
CA SER A 103 -12.42 0.54 -6.35
C SER A 103 -13.35 1.74 -6.15
N LEU A 104 -13.87 1.93 -4.93
CA LEU A 104 -14.69 3.05 -4.49
C LEU A 104 -13.99 3.91 -3.41
N SER A 105 -12.66 3.80 -3.25
CA SER A 105 -11.88 4.75 -2.44
C SER A 105 -11.49 5.96 -3.30
N GLY A 106 -11.43 7.15 -2.69
CA GLY A 106 -11.06 8.38 -3.39
C GLY A 106 -12.21 9.07 -4.15
N SER A 107 -11.89 9.67 -5.29
CA SER A 107 -12.75 10.61 -6.03
C SER A 107 -14.05 10.01 -6.56
N VAL A 108 -14.08 8.71 -6.87
CA VAL A 108 -15.29 8.01 -7.34
C VAL A 108 -16.34 7.94 -6.23
N GLY A 109 -15.92 7.69 -5.00
CA GLY A 109 -16.80 7.71 -3.84
C GLY A 109 -17.36 9.12 -3.59
N GLU A 110 -16.48 10.11 -3.56
CA GLU A 110 -16.86 11.53 -3.36
C GLU A 110 -17.87 12.00 -4.43
N ALA A 111 -17.71 11.60 -5.69
CA ALA A 111 -18.61 11.97 -6.77
C ALA A 111 -20.03 11.41 -6.61
N ASP A 112 -20.20 10.15 -6.18
CA ASP A 112 -21.52 9.54 -5.94
C ASP A 112 -22.26 10.24 -4.79
N PHE A 113 -21.56 10.55 -3.69
CA PHE A 113 -22.17 11.31 -2.58
C PHE A 113 -22.51 12.75 -2.98
N SER A 114 -21.63 13.40 -3.74
CA SER A 114 -21.86 14.75 -4.26
C SER A 114 -23.08 14.79 -5.21
N ALA A 115 -23.23 13.80 -6.09
CA ALA A 115 -24.38 13.67 -6.99
C ALA A 115 -25.71 13.49 -6.24
N ARG A 116 -25.66 12.99 -5.00
CA ARG A 116 -26.82 12.83 -4.10
C ARG A 116 -27.02 14.00 -3.13
N GLY A 117 -26.22 15.06 -3.28
CA GLY A 117 -26.33 16.31 -2.53
C GLY A 117 -25.48 16.39 -1.26
N TYR A 118 -24.66 15.38 -0.93
CA TYR A 118 -23.72 15.45 0.19
C TYR A 118 -22.43 16.15 -0.25
N SER A 119 -22.31 17.44 0.08
CA SER A 119 -21.18 18.29 -0.32
C SER A 119 -19.95 18.17 0.61
N HIS A 120 -20.14 17.65 1.82
CA HIS A 120 -19.08 17.48 2.82
C HIS A 120 -18.57 16.05 2.84
N TYR A 121 -17.34 15.86 2.35
CA TYR A 121 -16.70 14.56 2.25
C TYR A 121 -15.22 14.64 2.66
N LEU A 122 -14.78 13.72 3.51
CA LEU A 122 -13.40 13.58 3.95
C LEU A 122 -12.91 12.13 3.87
N SER A 123 -11.61 11.96 3.65
CA SER A 123 -10.95 10.65 3.76
C SER A 123 -10.69 10.33 5.23
N GLY A 124 -11.18 9.17 5.70
CA GLY A 124 -10.92 8.69 7.05
C GLY A 124 -9.43 8.45 7.30
N MET A 125 -8.68 7.91 6.31
CA MET A 125 -7.23 7.72 6.45
C MET A 125 -6.48 9.06 6.54
N ALA A 126 -6.94 10.07 5.79
CA ALA A 126 -6.39 11.42 5.89
C ALA A 126 -6.64 12.03 7.29
N LEU A 127 -7.80 11.78 7.89
CA LEU A 127 -8.11 12.21 9.25
C LEU A 127 -7.33 11.42 10.30
N PHE A 128 -7.16 10.10 10.11
CA PHE A 128 -6.31 9.28 10.97
C PHE A 128 -4.87 9.80 10.98
N GLU A 129 -4.30 10.02 9.79
CA GLU A 129 -3.00 10.65 9.62
C GLU A 129 -2.93 12.07 10.16
N ALA A 130 -4.04 12.79 10.32
CA ALA A 130 -4.04 14.15 10.83
C ALA A 130 -4.17 14.20 12.36
N LEU A 131 -5.06 13.38 12.94
CA LEU A 131 -5.48 13.51 14.34
C LEU A 131 -4.98 12.39 15.24
N LEU A 132 -4.78 11.18 14.72
CA LEU A 132 -4.74 9.96 15.53
C LEU A 132 -3.36 9.33 15.62
N CYS A 133 -2.51 9.52 14.62
CA CYS A 133 -1.13 9.03 14.70
C CYS A 133 -0.34 9.85 15.75
N SER A 134 0.38 9.15 16.65
CA SER A 134 1.15 9.78 17.72
C SER A 134 2.47 10.42 17.27
N MET A 135 2.93 10.08 16.06
CA MET A 135 4.10 10.74 15.47
C MET A 135 3.71 12.13 14.93
N SER A 136 4.60 13.09 15.10
CA SER A 136 4.49 14.46 14.62
C SER A 136 5.87 15.04 14.30
N ARG A 137 5.93 16.26 13.78
CA ARG A 137 7.22 16.93 13.56
C ARG A 137 7.99 17.19 14.86
N GLU A 138 7.27 17.28 15.97
CA GLU A 138 7.86 17.50 17.29
C GLU A 138 8.41 16.20 17.90
N THR A 139 7.74 15.06 17.66
CA THR A 139 8.16 13.75 18.21
C THR A 139 9.07 12.95 17.28
N GLY A 140 9.09 13.26 15.98
CA GLY A 140 9.89 12.56 14.98
C GLY A 140 9.29 11.22 14.56
N PHE A 141 10.02 10.50 13.70
CA PHE A 141 9.67 9.16 13.27
C PHE A 141 10.02 8.10 14.34
N ASP A 142 9.04 7.25 14.67
CA ASP A 142 9.24 6.04 15.46
C ASP A 142 8.63 4.83 14.74
N ALA A 143 9.50 3.87 14.37
CA ALA A 143 9.07 2.63 13.72
C ALA A 143 8.08 1.83 14.58
N SER A 144 8.19 1.88 15.91
CA SER A 144 7.32 1.15 16.82
C SER A 144 5.85 1.58 16.67
N VAL A 145 5.60 2.88 16.44
CA VAL A 145 4.25 3.42 16.19
C VAL A 145 3.67 2.82 14.92
N CYS A 146 4.45 2.81 13.83
CA CYS A 146 4.03 2.19 12.58
C CYS A 146 3.71 0.71 12.78
N LEU A 147 4.65 -0.04 13.36
CA LEU A 147 4.58 -1.50 13.54
C LEU A 147 3.42 -1.94 14.44
N ASN A 148 3.10 -1.17 15.49
CA ASN A 148 1.98 -1.44 16.39
C ASN A 148 0.62 -1.03 15.81
N THR A 149 0.58 -0.12 14.84
CA THR A 149 -0.67 0.31 14.22
C THR A 149 -1.09 -0.68 13.13
N THR A 150 -2.09 -1.51 13.43
CA THR A 150 -2.54 -2.62 12.55
C THR A 150 -3.63 -2.24 11.55
N PHE A 151 -4.21 -1.04 11.66
CA PHE A 151 -5.35 -0.60 10.85
C PHE A 151 -5.03 0.57 9.92
N CYS A 152 -3.82 1.14 9.98
CA CYS A 152 -3.40 2.22 9.07
C CYS A 152 -2.88 1.69 7.71
N ASN A 153 -2.73 2.59 6.74
CA ASN A 153 -2.17 2.26 5.42
C ASN A 153 -0.78 2.89 5.23
N TRP A 154 0.28 2.12 5.49
CA TRP A 154 1.66 2.59 5.31
C TRP A 154 1.98 2.96 3.86
N CYS A 155 1.34 2.28 2.90
CA CYS A 155 1.67 2.42 1.48
C CYS A 155 1.41 3.81 0.91
N SER A 156 0.58 4.61 1.57
CA SER A 156 0.21 5.96 1.14
C SER A 156 0.27 7.00 2.26
N CYS A 157 0.94 6.67 3.37
CA CYS A 157 1.00 7.53 4.56
C CYS A 157 1.87 8.77 4.30
N LYS A 158 1.23 9.95 4.22
CA LYS A 158 1.95 11.23 4.01
C LYS A 158 2.77 11.63 5.23
N ARG A 159 2.32 11.25 6.43
CA ARG A 159 3.00 11.55 7.68
C ARG A 159 4.34 10.85 7.75
N LEU A 160 4.36 9.54 7.46
CA LEU A 160 5.57 8.73 7.45
C LEU A 160 6.64 9.33 6.53
N ILE A 161 6.28 9.62 5.27
CA ILE A 161 7.23 10.21 4.32
C ILE A 161 7.71 11.59 4.78
N SER A 162 6.81 12.44 5.28
CA SER A 162 7.20 13.78 5.73
C SER A 162 8.14 13.75 6.93
N LEU A 163 7.97 12.81 7.86
CA LEU A 163 8.84 12.70 9.03
C LEU A 163 10.20 12.13 8.64
N LEU A 164 10.24 11.09 7.80
CA LEU A 164 11.50 10.57 7.27
C LEU A 164 12.28 11.64 6.50
N GLN A 165 11.62 12.52 5.75
CA GLN A 165 12.29 13.62 5.08
C GLN A 165 12.92 14.61 6.08
N ASN A 166 12.29 14.87 7.22
CA ASN A 166 12.85 15.76 8.23
C ASN A 166 14.01 15.11 8.98
N ASP A 167 13.87 13.82 9.31
CA ASP A 167 14.81 13.09 10.17
C ASP A 167 16.02 12.55 9.39
N CYS A 168 15.82 12.22 8.10
CA CYS A 168 16.86 11.64 7.24
C CYS A 168 17.47 12.66 6.27
N ALA A 169 16.98 13.90 6.20
CA ALA A 169 17.56 14.90 5.31
C ALA A 169 19.02 15.17 5.70
N PRO A 170 20.00 14.95 4.80
CA PRO A 170 21.33 15.48 5.03
C PRO A 170 21.26 17.00 5.06
N ALA A 171 22.09 17.63 5.91
CA ALA A 171 22.29 19.09 5.95
C ALA A 171 22.79 19.71 4.61
N ALA A 172 22.87 18.92 3.54
CA ALA A 172 23.49 19.23 2.26
C ALA A 172 22.52 19.29 1.08
N ASN A 173 21.20 19.38 1.29
CA ASN A 173 20.30 19.72 0.19
C ASN A 173 20.34 21.24 -0.07
N SER A 174 20.96 21.63 -1.19
CA SER A 174 20.69 22.94 -1.79
C SER A 174 19.16 23.08 -1.96
N PRO A 175 18.55 24.21 -1.54
CA PRO A 175 17.10 24.43 -1.57
C PRO A 175 16.44 24.39 -2.97
N ALA A 176 17.20 24.06 -4.02
CA ALA A 176 16.78 24.06 -5.42
C ALA A 176 16.30 22.69 -5.97
N ARG A 177 16.46 21.57 -5.23
CA ARG A 177 16.07 20.24 -5.74
C ARG A 177 14.82 19.69 -5.04
N ALA A 178 13.78 19.38 -5.82
CA ALA A 178 12.60 18.70 -5.31
C ALA A 178 12.94 17.27 -4.82
N PRO A 179 12.43 16.85 -3.64
CA PRO A 179 12.72 15.52 -3.11
C PRO A 179 12.07 14.41 -3.96
N LEU A 180 12.77 13.30 -4.16
CA LEU A 180 12.25 12.05 -4.72
C LEU A 180 12.04 11.08 -3.56
N THR A 181 10.78 10.88 -3.18
CA THR A 181 10.41 9.93 -2.13
C THR A 181 9.49 8.86 -2.68
N LEU A 182 9.62 7.65 -2.14
CA LEU A 182 8.78 6.52 -2.49
C LEU A 182 7.94 6.15 -1.28
N GLY A 183 6.61 6.22 -1.42
CA GLY A 183 5.68 5.70 -0.39
C GLY A 183 5.95 4.21 -0.12
N VAL A 184 6.12 3.46 -1.21
CA VAL A 184 6.48 2.04 -1.21
C VAL A 184 7.61 1.79 -2.19
N ALA A 185 8.56 0.94 -1.81
CA ALA A 185 9.49 0.29 -2.72
C ALA A 185 9.40 -1.23 -2.52
N SER A 186 8.91 -1.94 -3.54
CA SER A 186 8.76 -3.39 -3.50
C SER A 186 9.95 -4.08 -4.13
N PHE A 187 10.78 -4.75 -3.32
CA PHE A 187 11.90 -5.56 -3.80
C PHE A 187 11.46 -7.00 -4.00
N VAL A 188 11.53 -7.49 -5.25
CA VAL A 188 11.21 -8.87 -5.62
C VAL A 188 12.46 -9.72 -5.39
N LEU A 189 12.41 -10.63 -4.41
CA LEU A 189 13.57 -11.42 -4.00
C LEU A 189 13.74 -12.70 -4.80
N ASN A 190 12.64 -13.24 -5.31
CA ASN A 190 12.62 -14.50 -6.03
C ASN A 190 11.37 -14.62 -6.92
N GLN A 191 11.41 -15.59 -7.81
CA GLN A 191 10.30 -16.03 -8.66
C GLN A 191 9.86 -17.46 -8.30
N LYS A 192 9.97 -17.81 -7.00
CA LYS A 192 9.62 -19.13 -6.47
C LYS A 192 8.50 -18.98 -5.44
N CYS A 193 7.49 -19.84 -5.50
CA CYS A 193 6.43 -19.88 -4.51
C CYS A 193 6.09 -21.32 -4.14
N THR A 194 5.65 -21.52 -2.90
CA THR A 194 5.11 -22.81 -2.43
C THR A 194 3.66 -23.02 -2.84
N LEU A 195 2.98 -21.96 -3.27
CA LEU A 195 1.63 -21.99 -3.81
C LEU A 195 1.63 -21.71 -5.31
N GLN A 196 0.57 -22.15 -5.96
CA GLN A 196 0.33 -21.96 -7.39
C GLN A 196 -0.99 -21.23 -7.60
N CYS A 197 -1.14 -20.02 -7.08
CA CYS A 197 -2.42 -19.32 -7.15
C CYS A 197 -2.81 -18.95 -8.61
N THR A 198 -4.00 -19.36 -9.06
CA THR A 198 -4.56 -19.15 -10.40
C THR A 198 -4.52 -17.69 -10.84
N HIS A 199 -4.77 -16.77 -9.89
CA HIS A 199 -4.83 -15.32 -10.12
C HIS A 199 -3.71 -14.57 -9.39
N CYS A 200 -2.50 -15.15 -9.37
CA CYS A 200 -1.33 -14.52 -8.77
C CYS A 200 -0.98 -13.19 -9.46
N GLY A 201 -0.97 -12.07 -8.72
CA GLY A 201 -0.57 -10.75 -9.23
C GLY A 201 0.94 -10.60 -9.52
N GLN A 202 1.75 -11.63 -9.26
CA GLN A 202 3.15 -11.72 -9.66
C GLN A 202 3.36 -12.76 -10.78
N TYR A 203 2.28 -13.37 -11.27
CA TYR A 203 2.28 -14.33 -12.38
C TYR A 203 3.28 -15.49 -12.20
N ILE A 204 3.55 -15.90 -10.95
CA ILE A 204 4.59 -16.89 -10.61
C ILE A 204 4.43 -18.20 -11.40
N ASN A 205 3.18 -18.64 -11.60
CA ASN A 205 2.86 -19.85 -12.36
C ASN A 205 3.18 -19.77 -13.84
N HIS A 206 3.41 -18.58 -14.38
CA HIS A 206 3.62 -18.31 -15.79
C HIS A 206 5.07 -17.96 -16.13
N TYR A 207 5.97 -17.96 -15.14
CA TYR A 207 7.41 -18.03 -15.42
C TYR A 207 7.78 -19.42 -15.94
N ARG A 208 8.73 -19.45 -16.87
CA ARG A 208 9.37 -20.70 -17.30
C ARG A 208 10.15 -21.29 -16.13
N SER A 209 10.37 -22.61 -16.15
CA SER A 209 10.98 -23.32 -15.02
C SER A 209 12.38 -22.80 -14.66
N GLU A 210 13.15 -22.41 -15.68
CA GLU A 210 14.49 -21.85 -15.57
C GLU A 210 14.52 -20.42 -15.02
N GLU A 211 13.42 -19.67 -15.14
CA GLU A 211 13.29 -18.31 -14.62
C GLU A 211 12.89 -18.31 -13.15
N ARG A 212 12.28 -19.39 -12.65
CA ARG A 212 11.87 -19.53 -11.23
C ARG A 212 13.08 -19.68 -10.31
N ILE A 213 13.77 -18.58 -10.04
CA ILE A 213 15.02 -18.52 -9.28
C ILE A 213 14.88 -17.70 -8.00
N ASN A 214 15.84 -17.89 -7.09
CA ASN A 214 16.16 -16.89 -6.08
C ASN A 214 17.19 -15.96 -6.69
N PHE A 215 16.97 -14.64 -6.66
CA PHE A 215 17.98 -13.72 -7.18
C PHE A 215 19.22 -13.76 -6.28
N PRO A 216 20.45 -13.72 -6.82
CA PRO A 216 21.64 -13.74 -5.99
C PRO A 216 21.65 -12.59 -4.97
N LEU A 217 22.16 -12.81 -3.75
CA LEU A 217 22.24 -11.76 -2.73
C LEU A 217 22.89 -10.48 -3.28
N ALA A 218 24.03 -10.62 -3.99
CA ALA A 218 24.76 -9.48 -4.57
C ALA A 218 23.92 -8.64 -5.54
N ARG A 219 23.00 -9.27 -6.30
CA ARG A 219 22.06 -8.58 -7.19
C ARG A 219 21.08 -7.74 -6.38
N VAL A 220 20.45 -8.36 -5.38
CA VAL A 220 19.44 -7.71 -4.53
C VAL A 220 20.06 -6.57 -3.72
N THR A 221 21.24 -6.77 -3.14
CA THR A 221 21.93 -5.71 -2.37
C THR A 221 22.40 -4.57 -3.26
N THR A 222 22.84 -4.84 -4.50
CA THR A 222 23.16 -3.79 -5.48
C THR A 222 21.92 -2.96 -5.83
N ASP A 223 20.77 -3.61 -6.06
CA ASP A 223 19.49 -2.92 -6.28
C ASP A 223 19.12 -2.02 -5.10
N ILE A 224 19.22 -2.55 -3.88
CA ILE A 224 18.97 -1.79 -2.65
C ILE A 224 19.91 -0.59 -2.58
N ASP A 225 21.23 -0.77 -2.75
CA ASP A 225 22.22 0.30 -2.66
C ASP A 225 21.96 1.42 -3.64
N ARG A 226 21.73 1.07 -4.91
CA ARG A 226 21.49 2.02 -5.99
C ARG A 226 20.19 2.81 -5.75
N MET A 227 19.12 2.11 -5.37
CA MET A 227 17.83 2.75 -5.14
C MET A 227 17.87 3.69 -3.93
N PHE A 228 18.40 3.23 -2.79
CA PHE A 228 18.48 4.04 -1.58
C PHE A 228 19.39 5.25 -1.73
N SER A 229 20.39 5.18 -2.62
CA SER A 229 21.25 6.33 -2.94
C SER A 229 20.57 7.37 -3.84
N ALA A 230 19.62 6.95 -4.70
CA ALA A 230 18.94 7.82 -5.65
C ALA A 230 17.72 8.56 -5.06
N VAL A 231 17.13 8.03 -3.99
CA VAL A 231 15.91 8.56 -3.37
C VAL A 231 16.21 9.22 -2.02
N ASP A 232 15.42 10.22 -1.65
CA ASP A 232 15.57 10.90 -0.37
C ASP A 232 14.99 10.11 0.81
N ALA A 233 13.89 9.37 0.58
CA ALA A 233 13.27 8.51 1.59
C ALA A 233 12.37 7.43 0.98
N ILE A 234 12.31 6.28 1.65
CA ILE A 234 11.36 5.20 1.37
C ILE A 234 10.49 4.95 2.61
N GLY A 235 9.18 5.17 2.52
CA GLY A 235 8.29 4.95 3.67
C GLY A 235 8.24 3.48 4.06
N TYR A 236 7.82 2.65 3.12
CA TYR A 236 7.61 1.22 3.30
C TYR A 236 8.46 0.40 2.32
N VAL A 237 9.36 -0.41 2.85
CA VAL A 237 10.14 -1.37 2.06
C VAL A 237 9.40 -2.70 2.06
N SER A 238 8.79 -3.05 0.94
CA SER A 238 8.03 -4.30 0.79
C SER A 238 8.92 -5.39 0.22
N LEU A 239 9.25 -6.39 1.01
CA LEU A 239 9.93 -7.59 0.54
C LEU A 239 8.88 -8.58 0.04
N ILE A 240 8.92 -8.82 -1.27
CA ILE A 240 7.97 -9.66 -1.99
C ILE A 240 8.72 -10.65 -2.89
N GLY A 241 7.98 -11.38 -3.71
CA GLY A 241 8.48 -12.43 -4.59
C GLY A 241 7.34 -13.36 -4.94
N GLY A 242 7.65 -14.63 -5.22
CA GLY A 242 6.64 -15.67 -5.07
C GLY A 242 6.35 -15.93 -3.59
N GLU A 243 7.37 -16.35 -2.85
CA GLU A 243 7.35 -16.52 -1.39
C GLU A 243 8.73 -16.08 -0.84
N PRO A 244 8.82 -14.92 -0.15
CA PRO A 244 10.10 -14.40 0.34
C PRO A 244 10.89 -15.37 1.22
N PHE A 245 10.22 -16.16 2.05
CA PHE A 245 10.87 -17.13 2.94
C PHE A 245 11.53 -18.32 2.22
N LEU A 246 11.33 -18.48 0.91
CA LEU A 246 12.11 -19.42 0.10
C LEU A 246 13.49 -18.88 -0.31
N HIS A 247 13.77 -17.60 -0.05
CA HIS A 247 15.08 -17.02 -0.30
C HIS A 247 16.06 -17.43 0.81
N PRO A 248 17.12 -18.20 0.53
CA PRO A 248 18.01 -18.73 1.57
C PRO A 248 18.75 -17.64 2.35
N GLN A 249 18.88 -16.45 1.76
CA GLN A 249 19.56 -15.29 2.34
C GLN A 249 18.59 -14.15 2.66
N LEU A 250 17.32 -14.45 2.93
CA LEU A 250 16.30 -13.44 3.27
C LEU A 250 16.76 -12.52 4.41
N THR A 251 17.33 -13.09 5.47
CA THR A 251 17.77 -12.34 6.64
C THR A 251 19.01 -11.49 6.36
N ASP A 252 19.91 -11.92 5.46
CA ASP A 252 21.04 -11.08 5.01
C ASP A 252 20.57 -9.87 4.21
N ILE A 253 19.52 -10.04 3.39
CA ILE A 253 18.87 -8.94 2.66
C ILE A 253 18.24 -7.95 3.63
N VAL A 254 17.50 -8.45 4.63
CA VAL A 254 16.88 -7.59 5.66
C VAL A 254 17.95 -6.82 6.42
N ASP A 255 19.01 -7.49 6.87
CA ASP A 255 20.11 -6.84 7.57
C ASP A 255 20.77 -5.76 6.70
N HIS A 256 20.96 -6.00 5.41
CA HIS A 256 21.48 -5.00 4.48
C HIS A 256 20.60 -3.75 4.38
N ILE A 257 19.27 -3.92 4.39
CA ILE A 257 18.31 -2.80 4.39
C ILE A 257 18.35 -2.04 5.71
N LEU A 258 18.50 -2.73 6.86
CA LEU A 258 18.58 -2.08 8.18
C LEU A 258 19.76 -1.10 8.30
N HIS A 259 20.83 -1.29 7.52
CA HIS A 259 21.95 -0.35 7.45
C HIS A 259 21.65 0.93 6.66
N LYS A 260 20.47 1.04 6.03
CA LYS A 260 20.08 2.23 5.27
C LYS A 260 19.45 3.28 6.18
N PRO A 261 19.85 4.56 6.07
CA PRO A 261 19.35 5.60 6.98
C PRO A 261 17.95 6.10 6.61
N ASN A 262 17.58 6.04 5.33
CA ASN A 262 16.45 6.76 4.75
C ASN A 262 15.23 5.87 4.46
N PHE A 263 14.80 5.06 5.44
CA PHE A 263 13.52 4.35 5.36
C PHE A 263 12.77 4.22 6.70
N GLY A 264 11.46 3.98 6.57
CA GLY A 264 10.56 3.77 7.71
C GLY A 264 10.59 2.34 8.24
N VAL A 265 9.82 1.44 7.60
CA VAL A 265 9.62 0.06 8.05
C VAL A 265 9.72 -0.95 6.91
N ILE A 266 10.08 -2.19 7.24
CA ILE A 266 10.14 -3.34 6.34
C ILE A 266 8.89 -4.20 6.54
N GLY A 267 8.26 -4.62 5.45
CA GLY A 267 7.21 -5.64 5.47
C GLY A 267 7.58 -6.83 4.61
N ILE A 268 7.45 -8.02 5.19
CA ILE A 268 7.65 -9.29 4.48
C ILE A 268 6.28 -9.90 4.25
N THR A 269 5.79 -9.86 3.01
CA THR A 269 4.50 -10.48 2.65
C THR A 269 4.71 -11.97 2.37
N THR A 270 4.00 -12.82 3.10
CA THR A 270 4.15 -14.28 3.01
C THR A 270 2.79 -14.96 2.91
N ASN A 271 2.76 -16.09 2.20
CA ASN A 271 1.62 -17.01 2.19
C ASN A 271 1.60 -17.94 3.43
N GLY A 272 2.68 -17.97 4.21
CA GLY A 272 2.82 -18.74 5.45
C GLY A 272 3.05 -20.24 5.27
N ILE A 273 3.19 -20.75 4.04
CA ILE A 273 3.33 -22.17 3.69
C ILE A 273 4.76 -22.47 3.30
N CYS A 274 5.69 -22.25 4.23
CA CYS A 274 7.12 -22.52 4.06
C CYS A 274 7.73 -22.74 5.45
N GLU A 275 8.99 -23.18 5.50
CA GLU A 275 9.69 -23.29 6.78
C GLU A 275 10.11 -21.91 7.29
N MET A 276 9.70 -21.57 8.52
CA MET A 276 10.21 -20.42 9.26
C MET A 276 10.99 -20.93 10.47
N SER A 277 12.32 -20.95 10.34
CA SER A 277 13.21 -21.43 11.40
C SER A 277 13.36 -20.39 12.50
N GLU A 278 13.61 -20.84 13.73
CA GLU A 278 13.80 -19.95 14.88
C GLU A 278 14.94 -18.95 14.64
N ALA A 279 16.06 -19.43 14.08
CA ALA A 279 17.20 -18.58 13.74
C ALA A 279 16.83 -17.45 12.74
N THR A 280 15.94 -17.75 11.78
CA THR A 280 15.42 -16.74 10.86
C THR A 280 14.57 -15.71 11.60
N LEU A 281 13.63 -16.18 12.43
CA LEU A 281 12.72 -15.31 13.18
C LEU A 281 13.48 -14.39 14.14
N GLN A 282 14.50 -14.89 14.84
CA GLN A 282 15.31 -14.07 15.74
C GLN A 282 16.00 -12.90 15.01
N ARG A 283 16.52 -13.11 13.80
CA ARG A 283 17.10 -12.00 12.99
C ARG A 283 16.05 -11.00 12.50
N LEU A 284 14.81 -11.46 12.26
CA LEU A 284 13.71 -10.59 11.85
C LEU A 284 13.12 -9.77 13.02
N LYS A 285 13.44 -10.11 14.28
CA LYS A 285 13.05 -9.33 15.47
C LYS A 285 13.98 -8.13 15.69
N ASN A 286 13.92 -7.16 14.78
CA ASN A 286 14.83 -6.00 14.74
C ASN A 286 14.16 -4.64 15.02
N GLY A 287 12.88 -4.62 15.39
CA GLY A 287 12.15 -3.38 15.71
C GLY A 287 11.80 -2.50 14.50
N LYS A 288 12.09 -2.93 13.27
CA LYS A 288 11.69 -2.26 12.02
C LYS A 288 10.95 -3.16 11.04
N THR A 289 10.80 -4.45 11.34
CA THR A 289 10.24 -5.45 10.43
C THR A 289 8.88 -5.95 10.91
N ARG A 290 7.93 -6.07 9.98
CA ARG A 290 6.63 -6.75 10.16
C ARG A 290 6.47 -7.92 9.19
N ILE A 291 5.94 -9.04 9.67
CA ILE A 291 5.53 -10.17 8.82
C ILE A 291 4.05 -10.05 8.51
N ILE A 292 3.69 -10.06 7.22
CA ILE A 292 2.32 -9.86 6.74
C ILE A 292 1.84 -11.18 6.14
N PHE A 293 1.08 -11.95 6.93
CA PHE A 293 0.47 -13.20 6.47
C PHE A 293 -0.77 -12.91 5.63
N SER A 294 -0.71 -13.31 4.37
CA SER A 294 -1.89 -13.38 3.52
C SER A 294 -2.61 -14.69 3.80
N ASP A 295 -3.80 -14.59 4.40
CA ASP A 295 -4.58 -15.77 4.76
C ASP A 295 -5.27 -16.36 3.53
N TYR A 296 -4.70 -17.44 3.02
CA TYR A 296 -5.26 -18.26 1.94
C TYR A 296 -5.89 -19.55 2.44
N THR A 297 -6.10 -19.74 3.76
CA THR A 297 -6.47 -21.03 4.36
C THR A 297 -7.73 -21.69 3.77
N GLY A 298 -8.64 -20.90 3.21
CA GLY A 298 -9.81 -21.39 2.48
C GLY A 298 -9.46 -22.17 1.19
N ALA A 299 -8.29 -21.93 0.60
CA ALA A 299 -7.80 -22.59 -0.62
C ALA A 299 -6.73 -23.66 -0.36
N LEU A 300 -6.34 -23.87 0.89
CA LEU A 300 -5.26 -24.77 1.27
C LEU A 300 -5.76 -26.17 1.63
N ASP A 301 -4.87 -27.16 1.59
CA ASP A 301 -5.15 -28.47 2.20
C ASP A 301 -4.95 -28.43 3.74
N GLU A 302 -5.27 -29.54 4.42
CA GLU A 302 -5.17 -29.61 5.88
C GLU A 302 -3.73 -29.46 6.39
N LYS A 303 -2.74 -30.05 5.71
CA LYS A 303 -1.34 -29.98 6.10
C LYS A 303 -0.81 -28.55 5.98
N GLN A 304 -1.17 -27.87 4.89
CA GLN A 304 -0.84 -26.47 4.65
C GLN A 304 -1.50 -25.55 5.69
N ARG A 305 -2.78 -25.75 6.03
CA ARG A 305 -3.45 -25.00 7.10
C ARG A 305 -2.75 -25.17 8.46
N ARG A 306 -2.34 -26.40 8.80
CA ARG A 306 -1.57 -26.66 10.03
C ARG A 306 -0.23 -25.94 10.03
N LEU A 307 0.49 -25.95 8.91
CA LEU A 307 1.76 -25.23 8.77
C LEU A 307 1.58 -23.71 8.87
N PHE A 308 0.55 -23.15 8.22
CA PHE A 308 0.18 -21.74 8.33
C PHE A 308 -0.03 -21.33 9.79
N ALA A 309 -0.90 -22.05 10.50
CA ALA A 309 -1.20 -21.77 11.91
C ALA A 309 0.05 -21.88 12.80
N LEU A 310 0.89 -22.90 12.57
CA LEU A 310 2.15 -23.07 13.29
C LEU A 310 3.10 -21.88 13.05
N ASN A 311 3.25 -21.42 11.81
CA ASN A 311 4.14 -20.31 11.49
C ASN A 311 3.63 -18.98 12.07
N VAL A 312 2.32 -18.73 12.04
CA VAL A 312 1.72 -17.58 12.73
C VAL A 312 2.03 -17.64 14.22
N GLN A 313 1.87 -18.80 14.87
CA GLN A 313 2.19 -18.97 16.29
C GLN A 313 3.68 -18.76 16.58
N LYS A 314 4.59 -19.28 15.75
CA LYS A 314 6.04 -19.05 15.91
C LYS A 314 6.41 -17.58 15.83
N VAL A 315 5.87 -16.86 14.84
CA VAL A 315 6.11 -15.42 14.67
C VAL A 315 5.58 -14.63 15.86
N ALA A 316 4.39 -14.97 16.35
CA ALA A 316 3.82 -14.37 17.55
C ALA A 316 4.67 -14.65 18.80
N ALA A 317 5.10 -15.90 19.01
CA ALA A 317 5.92 -16.31 20.14
C ALA A 317 7.31 -15.66 20.14
N ALA A 318 7.89 -15.42 18.95
CA ALA A 318 9.13 -14.67 18.80
C ALA A 318 8.98 -13.18 19.19
N GLY A 319 7.75 -12.66 19.27
CA GLY A 319 7.46 -11.25 19.56
C GLY A 319 7.75 -10.34 18.36
N ILE A 320 7.61 -10.86 17.14
CA ILE A 320 7.75 -10.08 15.91
C ILE A 320 6.38 -9.49 15.56
N HIS A 321 6.36 -8.22 15.17
CA HIS A 321 5.14 -7.59 14.69
C HIS A 321 4.62 -8.36 13.48
N HIS A 322 3.33 -8.70 13.49
CA HIS A 322 2.72 -9.41 12.39
C HIS A 322 1.25 -9.06 12.25
N THR A 323 0.72 -9.30 11.05
CA THR A 323 -0.71 -9.21 10.75
C THR A 323 -1.12 -10.46 10.01
N VAL A 324 -2.33 -10.94 10.31
CA VAL A 324 -2.99 -12.01 9.56
C VAL A 324 -4.26 -11.43 8.98
N GLY A 325 -4.44 -11.53 7.67
CA GLY A 325 -5.65 -11.02 7.03
C GLY A 325 -5.90 -11.70 5.70
N GLN A 326 -7.19 -11.92 5.42
CA GLN A 326 -7.62 -12.42 4.12
C GLN A 326 -7.56 -11.26 3.10
N PRO A 327 -6.70 -11.34 2.07
CA PRO A 327 -6.60 -10.26 1.10
C PRO A 327 -7.81 -10.24 0.17
N LEU A 328 -8.24 -9.04 -0.20
CA LEU A 328 -9.20 -8.84 -1.30
C LEU A 328 -8.44 -8.94 -2.61
N TRP A 329 -8.74 -9.96 -3.41
CA TRP A 329 -8.14 -10.14 -4.73
C TRP A 329 -9.11 -9.74 -5.83
N SER A 330 -8.54 -9.19 -6.90
CA SER A 330 -9.22 -9.07 -8.18
C SER A 330 -8.37 -9.78 -9.23
N THR A 331 -8.98 -10.23 -10.33
CA THR A 331 -8.23 -10.89 -11.40
C THR A 331 -7.14 -9.94 -11.94
N PRO A 332 -5.86 -10.35 -11.95
CA PRO A 332 -4.81 -9.56 -12.60
C PRO A 332 -5.10 -9.25 -14.07
N GLU A 333 -4.45 -8.21 -14.57
CA GLU A 333 -4.48 -7.88 -15.99
C GLU A 333 -3.95 -9.06 -16.82
N PRO A 334 -4.52 -9.36 -17.99
CA PRO A 334 -4.00 -10.41 -18.85
C PRO A 334 -2.65 -10.03 -19.48
N LEU A 335 -2.23 -8.77 -19.42
CA LEU A 335 -1.01 -8.25 -20.08
C LEU A 335 -1.04 -8.28 -21.62
N LEU A 336 -2.21 -8.53 -22.22
CA LEU A 336 -2.43 -8.45 -23.66
C LEU A 336 -2.61 -6.99 -24.11
N PRO A 337 -2.00 -6.58 -25.23
CA PRO A 337 -2.13 -5.22 -25.73
C PRO A 337 -3.57 -4.93 -26.15
N ARG A 338 -4.02 -3.71 -25.88
CA ARG A 338 -5.32 -3.19 -26.33
C ARG A 338 -5.10 -1.99 -27.27
N ALA A 339 -5.93 -1.90 -28.30
CA ALA A 339 -5.98 -0.73 -29.16
C ALA A 339 -6.76 0.40 -28.45
N LEU A 340 -6.10 1.12 -27.55
CA LEU A 340 -6.62 2.32 -26.89
C LEU A 340 -6.01 3.56 -27.55
N PRO A 341 -6.78 4.65 -27.77
CA PRO A 341 -6.23 5.92 -28.21
C PRO A 341 -5.45 6.62 -27.09
N ASP A 342 -4.48 7.48 -27.44
CA ASP A 342 -3.52 8.07 -26.49
C ASP A 342 -4.18 8.93 -25.39
N ASP A 343 -5.28 9.59 -25.70
CA ASP A 343 -6.07 10.37 -24.74
C ASP A 343 -6.67 9.48 -23.65
N ALA A 344 -7.21 8.32 -24.02
CA ALA A 344 -7.72 7.33 -23.07
C ALA A 344 -6.60 6.75 -22.20
N VAL A 345 -5.43 6.47 -22.77
CA VAL A 345 -4.27 5.95 -22.02
C VAL A 345 -3.72 6.99 -21.03
N ARG A 346 -3.68 8.26 -21.44
CA ARG A 346 -3.32 9.38 -20.57
C ARG A 346 -4.29 9.51 -19.39
N ALA A 347 -5.59 9.43 -19.65
CA ALA A 347 -6.62 9.46 -18.61
C ALA A 347 -6.46 8.27 -17.64
N LEU A 348 -6.19 7.06 -18.16
CA LEU A 348 -5.92 5.88 -17.34
C LEU A 348 -4.74 6.10 -16.38
N LYS A 349 -3.60 6.62 -16.87
CA LYS A 349 -2.45 6.92 -15.99
C LYS A 349 -2.82 8.00 -14.95
N GLN A 350 -3.47 9.08 -15.36
CA GLN A 350 -3.84 10.18 -14.46
C GLN A 350 -4.75 9.75 -13.31
N SER A 351 -5.63 8.77 -13.54
CA SER A 351 -6.50 8.21 -12.50
C SER A 351 -5.90 7.00 -11.76
N CYS A 352 -4.69 6.57 -12.09
CA CYS A 352 -4.08 5.36 -11.54
C CYS A 352 -3.40 5.63 -10.20
N HIS A 353 -3.81 4.94 -9.14
CA HIS A 353 -3.13 5.02 -7.84
C HIS A 353 -1.93 4.07 -7.71
N SER A 354 -1.83 3.05 -8.57
CA SER A 354 -0.73 2.08 -8.53
C SER A 354 0.62 2.71 -8.86
N THR A 355 0.65 3.82 -9.59
CA THR A 355 1.89 4.55 -9.87
C THR A 355 2.48 5.19 -8.62
N ASP A 356 1.71 5.37 -7.55
CA ASP A 356 2.19 5.92 -6.27
C ASP A 356 2.52 4.82 -5.26
N THR A 357 1.83 3.69 -5.34
CA THR A 357 1.81 2.66 -4.29
C THR A 357 2.47 1.33 -4.67
N CYS A 358 2.89 1.16 -5.92
CA CYS A 358 3.36 -0.13 -6.44
C CYS A 358 4.70 -0.04 -7.19
N LYS A 359 5.66 0.75 -6.72
CA LYS A 359 7.00 0.83 -7.32
C LYS A 359 7.75 -0.50 -7.12
N THR A 360 8.08 -1.19 -8.20
CA THR A 360 8.67 -2.53 -8.14
C THR A 360 10.14 -2.50 -8.58
N ILE A 361 11.01 -3.11 -7.79
CA ILE A 361 12.43 -3.26 -8.07
C ILE A 361 12.71 -4.75 -8.18
N GLN A 362 13.19 -5.16 -9.36
CA GLN A 362 13.39 -6.57 -9.68
C GLN A 362 14.57 -6.73 -10.62
N ASN A 363 15.60 -7.45 -10.15
CA ASN A 363 16.73 -7.92 -10.95
C ASN A 363 17.40 -6.83 -11.81
N GLY A 364 17.69 -5.66 -11.23
CA GLY A 364 18.33 -4.55 -11.96
C GLY A 364 17.41 -3.62 -12.71
N VAL A 365 16.12 -3.69 -12.43
CA VAL A 365 15.13 -2.84 -13.08
C VAL A 365 14.21 -2.21 -12.05
N TYR A 366 14.01 -0.90 -12.18
CA TYR A 366 12.94 -0.16 -11.54
C TYR A 366 11.74 -0.09 -12.49
N TYR A 367 10.61 -0.58 -12.03
CA TYR A 367 9.32 -0.51 -12.68
C TYR A 367 8.38 0.44 -11.93
N PRO A 368 7.67 1.34 -12.62
CA PRO A 368 6.80 2.33 -11.99
C PRO A 368 5.49 1.73 -11.45
N CYS A 369 5.12 0.52 -11.88
CA CYS A 369 3.97 -0.23 -11.38
C CYS A 369 4.13 -1.75 -11.63
N THR A 370 3.26 -2.55 -11.02
CA THR A 370 3.25 -4.02 -11.16
C THR A 370 2.93 -4.51 -12.57
N THR A 371 2.08 -3.80 -13.34
CA THR A 371 1.79 -4.18 -14.73
C THR A 371 3.05 -4.08 -15.59
N THR A 372 3.80 -2.97 -15.47
CA THR A 372 5.07 -2.82 -16.19
C THR A 372 6.07 -3.90 -15.75
N ALA A 373 6.15 -4.19 -14.45
CA ALA A 373 6.99 -5.27 -13.94
C ALA A 373 6.63 -6.62 -14.58
N GLY A 374 5.34 -6.98 -14.64
CA GLY A 374 4.87 -8.22 -15.26
C GLY A 374 5.17 -8.31 -16.76
N ILE A 375 5.12 -7.20 -17.49
CA ILE A 375 5.51 -7.19 -18.92
C ILE A 375 7.01 -7.41 -19.08
N GLY A 376 7.82 -6.66 -18.32
CA GLY A 376 9.28 -6.69 -18.43
C GLY A 376 9.88 -8.01 -17.94
N SER A 377 9.38 -8.52 -16.81
CA SER A 377 9.90 -9.75 -16.19
C SER A 377 9.53 -11.03 -16.92
N HIS A 378 8.44 -11.02 -17.69
CA HIS A 378 8.03 -12.14 -18.55
C HIS A 378 8.39 -11.91 -20.02
N HIS A 379 9.19 -10.87 -20.33
CA HIS A 379 9.68 -10.60 -21.68
C HIS A 379 8.57 -10.49 -22.75
N LEU A 380 7.39 -9.97 -22.37
CA LEU A 380 6.20 -9.98 -23.24
C LEU A 380 6.25 -8.93 -24.35
N ALA A 381 6.98 -7.84 -24.11
CA ALA A 381 7.21 -6.76 -25.07
C ALA A 381 8.47 -5.98 -24.69
N ASP A 382 9.17 -5.46 -25.70
CA ASP A 382 10.26 -4.51 -25.50
C ASP A 382 9.70 -3.09 -25.37
N LEU A 383 9.42 -2.68 -24.15
CA LEU A 383 8.92 -1.36 -23.79
C LEU A 383 9.96 -0.63 -22.92
N ALA A 384 11.22 -0.60 -23.37
CA ALA A 384 12.35 -0.09 -22.59
C ALA A 384 12.17 1.34 -22.05
N THR A 385 11.27 2.15 -22.63
CA THR A 385 10.93 3.50 -22.16
C THR A 385 10.03 3.52 -20.92
N ASP A 386 9.39 2.40 -20.56
CA ASP A 386 8.43 2.31 -19.46
C ASP A 386 9.09 1.92 -18.13
N TRP A 387 10.39 1.67 -18.11
CA TRP A 387 11.15 1.29 -16.93
C TRP A 387 12.57 1.86 -16.96
N VAL A 388 13.27 1.79 -15.82
CA VAL A 388 14.67 2.20 -15.72
C VAL A 388 15.51 0.99 -15.36
N ARG A 389 16.48 0.66 -16.23
CA ARG A 389 17.52 -0.31 -15.89
C ARG A 389 18.50 0.35 -14.92
N ILE A 390 18.52 -0.16 -13.69
CA ILE A 390 19.39 0.34 -12.61
C ILE A 390 20.86 0.14 -12.99
N ASP A 391 21.18 -0.98 -13.64
CA ASP A 391 22.55 -1.36 -14.01
C ASP A 391 23.17 -0.49 -15.11
N GLU A 392 22.33 0.20 -15.88
CA GLU A 392 22.75 1.09 -16.95
C GLU A 392 23.06 2.50 -16.44
N THR A 393 22.89 2.76 -15.14
CA THR A 393 23.14 4.08 -14.55
C THR A 393 24.51 4.15 -13.89
N HIS A 394 25.21 5.26 -14.13
CA HIS A 394 26.56 5.48 -13.65
C HIS A 394 26.62 6.23 -12.32
N SER A 395 25.54 6.90 -11.93
CA SER A 395 25.44 7.61 -10.65
C SER A 395 24.04 7.57 -10.05
N ALA A 396 23.95 7.86 -8.74
CA ALA A 396 22.67 8.01 -8.04
C ALA A 396 21.83 9.15 -8.64
N ASP A 397 22.47 10.24 -9.05
CA ASP A 397 21.80 11.39 -9.66
C ASP A 397 21.22 11.06 -11.04
N GLU A 398 21.92 10.25 -11.84
CA GLU A 398 21.42 9.78 -13.13
C GLU A 398 20.20 8.88 -12.94
N LEU A 399 20.27 7.90 -12.03
CA LEU A 399 19.13 7.02 -11.72
C LEU A 399 17.91 7.83 -11.24
N ARG A 400 18.15 8.78 -10.35
CA ARG A 400 17.17 9.74 -9.84
C ARG A 400 16.50 10.54 -10.96
N GLN A 401 17.27 11.10 -11.90
CA GLN A 401 16.74 11.84 -13.04
C GLN A 401 15.92 10.93 -13.97
N ARG A 402 16.39 9.71 -14.25
CA ARG A 402 15.65 8.74 -15.08
C ARG A 402 14.33 8.32 -14.45
N ILE A 403 14.30 8.07 -13.13
CA ILE A 403 13.07 7.77 -12.40
C ILE A 403 12.10 8.95 -12.44
N GLN A 404 12.58 10.18 -12.18
CA GLN A 404 11.75 11.38 -12.24
C GLN A 404 11.16 11.62 -13.63
N ALA A 405 11.95 11.45 -14.69
CA ALA A 405 11.49 11.56 -16.06
C ALA A 405 10.43 10.51 -16.40
N LEU A 406 10.65 9.25 -15.99
CA LEU A 406 9.69 8.17 -16.17
C LEU A 406 8.37 8.46 -15.45
N ASP A 407 8.42 8.82 -14.17
CA ASP A 407 7.23 9.11 -13.38
C ASP A 407 6.44 10.30 -13.95
N ALA A 408 7.13 11.33 -14.46
CA ALA A 408 6.53 12.50 -15.10
C ALA A 408 5.97 12.25 -16.51
N ALA A 409 6.26 11.10 -17.14
CA ALA A 409 5.75 10.78 -18.47
C ALA A 409 4.21 10.86 -18.51
N PRO A 410 3.59 11.31 -19.60
CA PRO A 410 2.13 11.47 -19.65
C PRO A 410 1.38 10.11 -19.60
N TRP A 411 2.01 9.03 -20.08
CA TRP A 411 1.56 7.64 -19.93
C TRP A 411 2.75 6.68 -20.08
N PHE A 412 2.52 5.39 -19.80
CA PHE A 412 3.41 4.28 -20.17
C PHE A 412 2.76 3.48 -21.29
N GLU A 413 3.52 2.91 -22.21
CA GLU A 413 2.94 2.03 -23.24
C GLU A 413 2.32 0.75 -22.62
N SER A 414 2.82 0.34 -21.45
CA SER A 414 2.25 -0.70 -20.59
C SER A 414 0.81 -0.40 -20.16
N CYS A 415 0.41 0.88 -20.06
CA CYS A 415 -0.96 1.27 -19.72
C CYS A 415 -1.98 0.77 -20.75
N ARG A 416 -1.59 0.50 -22.00
CA ARG A 416 -2.46 -0.14 -23.00
C ARG A 416 -2.82 -1.60 -22.69
N ARG A 417 -2.29 -2.16 -21.61
CA ARG A 417 -2.61 -3.50 -21.10
C ARG A 417 -3.40 -3.45 -19.79
N CYS A 418 -3.69 -2.26 -19.27
CA CYS A 418 -4.48 -2.04 -18.07
C CYS A 418 -5.94 -1.78 -18.38
N GLY A 419 -6.80 -1.89 -17.36
CA GLY A 419 -8.21 -1.54 -17.40
C GLY A 419 -9.07 -2.59 -18.11
N SER A 420 -8.63 -3.86 -18.12
CA SER A 420 -9.50 -4.97 -18.52
C SER A 420 -10.56 -5.21 -17.45
N ASP A 421 -11.61 -5.99 -17.77
CA ASP A 421 -12.68 -6.35 -16.82
C ASP A 421 -12.11 -7.18 -15.67
N SER A 422 -11.58 -6.48 -14.66
CA SER A 422 -11.07 -7.08 -13.45
C SER A 422 -12.25 -7.45 -12.56
N VAL A 423 -12.32 -8.72 -12.18
CA VAL A 423 -13.40 -9.26 -11.37
C VAL A 423 -12.89 -9.48 -9.96
N LEU A 424 -13.64 -8.99 -8.96
CA LEU A 424 -13.38 -9.29 -7.55
C LEU A 424 -13.54 -10.80 -7.33
N LEU A 425 -12.50 -11.44 -6.79
CA LEU A 425 -12.49 -12.86 -6.53
C LEU A 425 -13.19 -13.15 -5.20
N ARG A 426 -14.02 -14.20 -5.19
CA ARG A 426 -14.67 -14.69 -3.96
C ARG A 426 -13.66 -15.29 -2.98
N GLN A 427 -12.61 -15.90 -3.51
CA GLN A 427 -11.63 -16.63 -2.74
C GLN A 427 -10.21 -16.29 -3.24
N PRO A 428 -9.38 -15.63 -2.42
CA PRO A 428 -7.99 -15.42 -2.75
C PRO A 428 -7.21 -16.75 -2.61
N GLY A 429 -6.12 -16.87 -3.36
CA GLY A 429 -5.24 -18.04 -3.25
C GLY A 429 -5.81 -19.34 -3.83
N GLU A 430 -6.87 -19.31 -4.65
CA GLU A 430 -7.30 -20.47 -5.44
C GLU A 430 -6.11 -21.05 -6.23
N GLN A 431 -5.87 -22.37 -6.16
CA GLN A 431 -4.72 -23.02 -6.76
C GLN A 431 -5.01 -23.49 -8.20
N GLY A 432 -4.07 -23.28 -9.13
CA GLY A 432 -4.19 -23.70 -10.52
C GLY A 432 -3.47 -22.77 -11.50
N VAL A 433 -3.70 -22.99 -12.79
CA VAL A 433 -3.16 -22.17 -13.88
C VAL A 433 -4.32 -21.51 -14.61
N GLY A 434 -4.38 -20.18 -14.58
CA GLY A 434 -5.46 -19.43 -15.20
C GLY A 434 -5.33 -19.40 -16.72
N GLN A 435 -6.37 -19.84 -17.44
CA GLN A 435 -6.41 -19.76 -18.92
C GLN A 435 -6.25 -18.33 -19.45
N ARG A 436 -6.70 -17.33 -18.68
CA ARG A 436 -6.54 -15.90 -18.97
C ARG A 436 -5.07 -15.49 -19.19
N TYR A 437 -4.13 -16.19 -18.56
CA TYR A 437 -2.72 -15.83 -18.50
C TYR A 437 -1.82 -16.83 -19.24
N ILE A 438 -2.38 -17.85 -19.88
CA ILE A 438 -1.61 -18.97 -20.45
C ILE A 438 -0.61 -18.52 -21.51
N HIS A 439 -0.93 -17.45 -22.25
CA HIS A 439 -0.08 -16.85 -23.27
C HIS A 439 1.21 -16.23 -22.72
N ILE A 440 1.28 -15.94 -21.41
CA ILE A 440 2.47 -15.37 -20.76
C ILE A 440 3.64 -16.38 -20.79
N GLY A 441 3.36 -17.66 -20.52
CA GLY A 441 4.39 -18.71 -20.48
C GLY A 441 4.64 -19.44 -21.80
N GLN A 442 3.95 -19.05 -22.88
CA GLN A 442 4.02 -19.70 -24.19
C GLN A 442 4.99 -19.01 -25.17
N ARG A 443 5.58 -17.88 -24.77
CA ARG A 443 6.53 -17.12 -25.59
C ARG A 443 7.94 -17.34 -25.14
#